data_AF-A0A820S5A5-F1
#
_entry.id   AF-A0A820S5A5-F1
#
_cell.length_a   1.000
_cell.length_b   1.000
_cell.length_c   1.000
_cell.angle_alpha   90.00
_cell.angle_beta   90.00
_cell.angle_gamma   90.00
#
_symmetry.space_group_name_H-M   'P 1'
#
loop_
_entity.id
_entity.type
_entity.pdbx_description
1 polymer ?
#
loop_
_entity_poly.entity_id
_entity_poly.type
_entity_poly.pdbx_seq_one_letter_code
_entity_poly.pdbx_strand_id
1 'polypeptide(L)' 'FGGSQSLRLVRILRSTVMVRVGGGWTALDEFLVRHDPCR' A
#
# COMPACT_ATOMS: atom_id res chain seq x y z
N PHE A 1 1.43 7.90 1.48
CA PHE A 1 1.51 7.44 2.89
C PHE A 1 2.77 8.02 3.51
N GLY A 2 2.74 8.31 4.82
CA GLY A 2 3.78 9.09 5.50
C GLY A 2 3.79 10.56 5.07
N GLY A 3 4.93 11.25 5.18
CA GLY A 3 5.11 12.65 4.75
C GLY A 3 5.09 12.87 3.23
N SER A 4 4.98 11.80 2.44
CA SER A 4 4.85 11.89 0.98
C SER A 4 3.40 12.21 0.58
N GLN A 5 3.18 13.35 -0.09
CA GLN A 5 1.88 13.78 -0.61
C GLN A 5 1.43 13.03 -1.89
N SER A 6 1.93 11.81 -2.11
CA SER A 6 1.54 11.00 -3.27
C SER A 6 0.19 10.32 -3.05
N LEU A 7 -0.78 10.63 -3.90
CA LEU A 7 -2.05 9.90 -4.02
C LEU A 7 -1.80 8.49 -4.54
N ARG A 8 -2.42 7.49 -3.90
CA ARG A 8 -2.31 6.07 -4.28
C ARG A 8 -3.69 5.44 -4.29
N LEU A 9 -3.96 4.65 -5.33
CA LEU A 9 -5.20 3.88 -5.43
C LEU A 9 -5.16 2.69 -4.46
N VAL A 10 -6.30 2.41 -3.84
CA VAL A 10 -6.50 1.29 -2.92
C VAL A 10 -7.73 0.51 -3.36
N ARG A 11 -7.71 -0.82 -3.25
CA ARG A 11 -8.86 -1.70 -3.50
C ARG A 11 -8.95 -2.80 -2.44
N ILE A 12 -10.11 -3.45 -2.38
CA ILE A 12 -10.33 -4.65 -1.57
C ILE A 12 -10.53 -5.84 -2.51
N LEU A 13 -9.81 -6.94 -2.29
CA LEU A 13 -9.94 -8.19 -3.03
C LEU A 13 -9.95 -9.35 -2.06
N ARG A 14 -11.04 -10.13 -2.01
CA ARG A 14 -11.18 -11.30 -1.12
C ARG A 14 -10.77 -10.97 0.33
N SER A 15 -11.35 -9.90 0.88
CA SER A 15 -11.05 -9.37 2.23
C SER A 15 -9.61 -8.88 2.46
N THR A 16 -8.78 -8.81 1.42
CA THR A 16 -7.41 -8.26 1.49
C THR A 16 -7.39 -6.84 0.95
N VAL A 17 -6.81 -5.91 1.72
CA VAL A 17 -6.58 -4.54 1.26
C VAL A 17 -5.32 -4.48 0.41
N MET A 18 -5.43 -3.89 -0.77
CA MET A 18 -4.34 -3.82 -1.76
C MET A 18 -4.05 -2.37 -2.13
N VAL A 19 -2.77 -2.03 -2.25
CA VAL A 19 -2.26 -0.72 -2.65
C VAL A 19 -1.71 -0.79 -4.07
N ARG A 20 -2.03 0.20 -4.90
CA ARG A 20 -1.42 0.34 -6.24
C ARG A 20 0.03 0.79 -6.11
N VAL A 21 0.95 -0.01 -6.63
CA VAL A 21 2.39 0.29 -6.66
C VAL A 21 2.90 0.01 -8.07
N GLY A 22 3.38 1.05 -8.76
CA GLY A 22 3.77 0.95 -10.16
C GLY A 22 2.64 0.39 -11.05
N GLY A 23 2.91 -0.72 -11.75
CA GLY A 23 1.96 -1.42 -12.62
C GLY A 23 1.09 -2.48 -11.92
N GLY A 24 1.35 -2.79 -10.66
CA GLY A 24 0.74 -3.92 -9.94
C GLY A 24 -0.10 -3.52 -8.72
N TRP A 25 -0.50 -4.53 -7.96
CA TRP A 25 -1.17 -4.38 -6.67
C TRP A 25 -0.39 -5.17 -5.63
N THR A 26 -0.11 -4.54 -4.50
CA THR A 26 0.62 -5.14 -3.37
C THR A 26 -0.29 -5.16 -2.16
N ALA A 27 -0.20 -6.20 -1.32
CA ALA A 27 -1.00 -6.26 -0.09
C ALA A 27 -0.58 -5.13 0.88
N LEU A 28 -1.54 -4.57 1.62
CA LEU A 28 -1.29 -3.41 2.47
C LEU A 28 -0.23 -3.69 3.55
N ASP A 29 -0.23 -4.90 4.10
CA ASP A 29 0.77 -5.35 5.07
C ASP A 29 2.19 -5.36 4.50
N GLU A 30 2.41 -5.96 3.33
CA GLU A 30 3.70 -5.96 2.62
C GLU A 30 4.13 -4.53 2.25
N PHE A 31 3.18 -3.70 1.82
CA PHE A 31 3.46 -2.29 1.52
C PHE A 31 3.95 -1.54 2.76
N LEU A 32 3.29 -1.73 3.91
CA LEU A 32 3.63 -1.01 5.13
C LEU A 32 4.99 -1.44 5.71
N VAL A 33 5.37 -2.73 5.65
CA VAL A 33 6.72 -3.20 6.05
C VAL A 33 7.83 -2.46 5.29
N ARG A 34 7.59 -2.04 4.05
CA ARG A 34 8.59 -1.36 3.22
C ARG A 34 8.63 0.16 3.40
N HIS A 35 7.57 0.75 3.93
CA HIS A 35 7.34 2.20 3.84
C HIS A 35 6.99 2.88 5.16
N ASP A 36 6.66 2.11 6.20
CA ASP A 36 6.43 2.61 7.55
C ASP A 36 7.64 2.23 8.42
N PRO A 37 8.48 3.20 8.86
CA PRO A 37 9.65 2.93 9.70
C PRO A 37 9.33 2.25 11.04
N CYS A 38 8.06 2.29 11.45
CA CYS A 38 7.57 1.68 12.67
C CYS A 38 7.04 0.24 12.47
N ARG A 39 7.26 -0.36 11.30
CA ARG A 39 6.90 -1.75 10.96
C ARG A 39 8.10 -2.50 10.41
#